data_AF-R7VCC8-F1
#
_entry.id   AF-R7VCC8-F1
#
_cell.length_a   1.000
_cell.length_b   1.000
_cell.length_c   1.000
_cell.angle_alpha   90.00
_cell.angle_beta   90.00
_cell.angle_gamma   90.00
#
_symmetry.space_group_name_H-M   'P 1'
#
loop_
_entity.id
_entity.type
_entity.pdbx_description
1 polymer ?
#
loop_
_entity_poly.entity_id
_entity_poly.type
_entity_poly.pdbx_seq_one_letter_code
_entity_poly.pdbx_strand_id
1 'polypeptide(L)'
;MASTNVPGPGSSSSKTESPSRPARKNCIIVSSRQRGNPILKHIRNVAWEFGETVADYELGLTTCALFLSLRYHLLTPNYIHERLKQLGHCYNLRVLLVLIDVKDPHHCLQELASVCILSDCTLMVAFSPEEAGRYLETYKSFETKPPDLIMEKTEANFLSKFTDCLTSVRKINKTDAATLLSTFKTFDAISEANVEDLSLLPGFGPQKVRAFSFLYKRTCFYLGWPTIFCWVDLFLHVLLTMCVLFSSFQAQNNRPDENNV
;
A
#
# COMPACT_ATOMS: atom_id res chain seq x y z
N MET A 1 18.21 88.23 6.27
CA MET A 1 19.30 87.56 7.02
C MET A 1 18.80 86.14 7.26
N ALA A 2 19.16 85.18 6.38
CA ALA A 2 20.25 84.20 6.57
C ALA A 2 20.03 83.34 7.84
N SER A 3 19.95 82.01 7.84
CA SER A 3 20.58 80.99 7.00
C SER A 3 19.84 79.63 7.07
N THR A 4 20.12 78.81 6.05
CA THR A 4 19.87 77.38 5.86
C THR A 4 20.32 76.46 6.99
N ASN A 5 19.65 75.31 7.17
CA ASN A 5 20.32 74.00 7.28
C ASN A 5 19.38 72.81 7.05
N VAL A 6 19.81 71.91 6.16
CA VAL A 6 19.31 70.54 5.93
C VAL A 6 20.22 69.57 6.68
N PRO A 7 19.71 68.43 7.19
CA PRO A 7 20.40 67.16 6.96
C PRO A 7 19.45 65.99 6.60
N GLY A 8 20.02 65.02 5.87
CA GLY A 8 19.35 63.92 5.17
C GLY A 8 19.04 62.64 5.99
N PRO A 9 18.81 61.51 5.30
CA PRO A 9 17.88 60.46 5.73
C PRO A 9 18.53 59.36 6.60
N GLY A 10 17.87 59.02 7.70
CA GLY A 10 18.18 57.87 8.54
C GLY A 10 17.43 56.61 8.07
N SER A 11 18.20 55.56 7.81
CA SER A 11 17.80 54.25 7.28
C SER A 11 16.70 53.54 8.09
N SER A 12 15.57 53.28 7.44
CA SER A 12 14.56 52.32 7.89
C SER A 12 15.01 50.89 7.57
N SER A 13 15.52 50.17 8.58
CA SER A 13 15.72 48.73 8.48
C SER A 13 14.36 48.01 8.60
N SER A 14 13.62 47.94 7.50
CA SER A 14 12.47 47.04 7.36
C SER A 14 13.00 45.61 7.34
N LYS A 15 12.86 44.89 8.45
CA LYS A 15 12.95 43.43 8.45
C LYS A 15 11.82 42.90 7.56
N THR A 16 12.18 42.48 6.37
CA THR A 16 11.33 41.69 5.48
C THR A 16 11.04 40.37 6.18
N GLU A 17 9.90 40.28 6.85
CA GLU A 17 9.31 39.00 7.22
C GLU A 17 8.92 38.29 5.93
N SER A 18 9.68 37.25 5.59
CA SER A 18 9.28 36.22 4.67
C SER A 18 7.85 35.75 5.01
N PRO A 19 6.94 35.55 4.05
CA PRO A 19 5.63 35.03 4.35
C PRO A 19 5.80 33.60 4.87
N SER A 20 5.79 33.45 6.19
CA SER A 20 5.62 32.15 6.82
C SER A 20 4.29 31.62 6.30
N ARG A 21 4.34 30.60 5.43
CA ARG A 21 3.15 29.87 4.97
C ARG A 21 2.30 29.61 6.23
N PRO A 22 1.09 30.19 6.34
CA PRO A 22 0.27 29.93 7.50
C PRO A 22 0.09 28.42 7.61
N ALA A 23 0.31 27.86 8.80
CA ALA A 23 0.09 26.46 9.09
C ALA A 23 -1.27 26.09 8.49
N ARG A 24 -1.26 25.32 7.39
CA ARG A 24 -2.45 25.15 6.57
C ARG A 24 -3.49 24.51 7.47
N LYS A 25 -4.60 25.24 7.70
CA LYS A 25 -5.79 24.70 8.36
C LYS A 25 -6.14 23.38 7.66
N ASN A 26 -6.73 22.44 8.39
CA ASN A 26 -7.15 21.13 7.86
C ASN A 26 -8.20 21.30 6.75
N CYS A 27 -7.73 21.64 5.55
CA CYS A 27 -8.50 22.15 4.43
C CYS A 27 -7.93 21.58 3.13
N ILE A 28 -8.81 21.18 2.21
CA ILE A 28 -8.47 20.72 0.87
C ILE A 28 -8.43 21.93 -0.06
N ILE A 29 -7.34 22.11 -0.81
CA ILE A 29 -7.27 23.15 -1.83
C ILE A 29 -7.82 22.57 -3.14
N VAL A 30 -8.87 23.18 -3.66
CA VAL A 30 -9.56 22.75 -4.88
C VAL A 30 -9.15 23.65 -6.03
N SER A 31 -8.78 23.07 -7.16
CA SER A 31 -8.51 23.84 -8.36
C SER A 31 -9.76 24.55 -8.87
N SER A 32 -9.59 25.76 -9.40
CA SER A 32 -10.69 26.50 -10.06
C SER A 32 -11.32 25.74 -11.22
N ARG A 33 -10.62 24.75 -11.80
CA ARG A 33 -11.13 23.87 -12.87
C ARG A 33 -12.25 22.93 -12.39
N GLN A 34 -12.29 22.62 -11.10
CA GLN A 34 -13.29 21.72 -10.49
C GLN A 34 -14.54 22.48 -10.02
N ARG A 35 -14.70 23.76 -10.40
CA ARG A 35 -15.93 24.51 -10.13
C ARG A 35 -17.13 23.81 -10.77
N GLY A 36 -18.16 23.58 -9.97
CA GLY A 36 -19.38 22.91 -10.39
C GLY A 36 -19.34 21.38 -10.34
N ASN A 37 -18.21 20.77 -9.96
CA ASN A 37 -18.14 19.32 -9.78
C ASN A 37 -19.07 18.87 -8.62
N PRO A 38 -19.98 17.89 -8.84
CA PRO A 38 -20.92 17.44 -7.81
C PRO A 38 -20.24 16.88 -6.55
N ILE A 39 -18.99 16.38 -6.65
CA ILE A 39 -18.22 15.84 -5.53
C ILE A 39 -18.09 16.86 -4.40
N LEU A 40 -17.96 18.15 -4.72
CA LEU A 40 -17.80 19.22 -3.72
C LEU A 40 -18.97 19.30 -2.73
N LYS A 41 -20.17 18.84 -3.12
CA LYS A 41 -21.37 18.79 -2.25
C LYS A 41 -21.31 17.67 -1.20
N HIS A 42 -20.46 16.68 -1.44
CA HIS A 42 -20.31 15.49 -0.60
C HIS A 42 -19.10 15.56 0.33
N ILE A 43 -18.20 16.53 0.13
CA ILE A 43 -17.12 16.83 1.08
C ILE A 43 -17.69 17.70 2.20
N ARG A 44 -17.95 17.10 3.37
CA ARG A 44 -18.60 17.75 4.52
C ARG A 44 -17.77 17.70 5.80
N ASN A 45 -16.97 16.65 5.97
CA ASN A 45 -16.19 16.43 7.19
C ASN A 45 -14.87 17.23 7.21
N VAL A 46 -14.51 17.81 6.06
CA VAL A 46 -13.26 18.53 5.85
C VAL A 46 -13.58 19.84 5.13
N ALA A 47 -12.97 20.94 5.59
CA ALA A 47 -13.11 22.22 4.90
C ALA A 47 -12.43 22.18 3.53
N TRP A 48 -12.92 22.94 2.56
CA TRP A 48 -12.26 23.08 1.28
C TRP A 48 -12.38 24.52 0.78
N GLU A 49 -11.35 24.98 0.06
CA GLU A 49 -11.29 26.32 -0.53
C GLU A 49 -10.74 26.26 -1.95
N PHE A 50 -11.15 27.21 -2.79
CA PHE A 50 -10.54 27.32 -4.12
C PHE A 50 -9.16 27.96 -4.00
N GLY A 51 -8.17 27.34 -4.64
CA GLY A 51 -6.83 27.88 -4.74
C GLY A 51 -6.19 27.60 -6.09
N GLU A 52 -5.04 28.22 -6.31
CA GLU A 52 -4.22 27.95 -7.48
C GLU A 52 -3.36 26.72 -7.19
N THR A 53 -3.67 25.62 -7.87
CA THR A 53 -2.92 24.36 -7.77
C THR A 53 -2.90 23.65 -9.11
N VAL A 54 -1.83 22.90 -9.36
CA VAL A 54 -1.62 22.12 -10.59
C VAL A 54 -2.52 20.88 -10.61
N ALA A 55 -2.73 20.28 -9.44
CA ALA A 55 -3.64 19.15 -9.25
C ALA A 55 -5.11 19.60 -9.29
N ASP A 56 -6.06 18.67 -9.23
CA ASP A 56 -7.48 19.03 -9.11
C ASP A 56 -7.87 19.23 -7.64
N TYR A 57 -7.31 18.41 -6.76
CA TYR A 57 -7.47 18.46 -5.32
C TYR A 57 -6.10 18.30 -4.65
N GLU A 58 -5.68 19.30 -3.89
CA GLU A 58 -4.50 19.22 -3.04
C GLU A 58 -4.94 18.81 -1.64
N LEU A 59 -4.60 17.57 -1.29
CA LEU A 59 -5.04 16.93 -0.05
C LEU A 59 -4.05 17.19 1.07
N GLY A 60 -2.78 17.39 0.77
CA GLY A 60 -1.76 17.65 1.77
C GLY A 60 -0.52 18.30 1.17
N LEU A 61 0.55 18.41 1.97
CA LEU A 61 1.81 18.98 1.48
C LEU A 61 2.48 18.10 0.40
N THR A 62 2.31 16.79 0.51
CA THR A 62 2.95 15.80 -0.38
C THR A 62 1.94 14.93 -1.13
N THR A 63 0.64 15.20 -0.95
CA THR A 63 -0.45 14.37 -1.46
C THR A 63 -1.40 15.19 -2.32
N CYS A 64 -1.69 14.69 -3.52
CA CYS A 64 -2.65 15.29 -4.43
C CYS A 64 -3.57 14.24 -5.06
N ALA A 65 -4.72 14.70 -5.55
CA ALA A 65 -5.60 13.91 -6.39
C ALA A 65 -5.93 14.64 -7.70
N LEU A 66 -5.93 13.88 -8.79
CA LEU A 66 -6.52 14.24 -10.08
C LEU A 66 -7.90 13.58 -10.19
N PHE A 67 -8.84 14.27 -10.82
CA PHE A 67 -10.19 13.75 -11.02
C PHE A 67 -10.48 13.50 -12.50
N LEU A 68 -11.04 12.34 -12.79
CA LEU A 68 -11.44 11.94 -14.13
C LEU A 68 -12.76 11.17 -14.09
N SER A 69 -13.74 11.58 -14.89
CA SER A 69 -14.91 10.74 -15.18
C SER A 69 -14.60 9.83 -16.36
N LEU A 70 -15.06 8.58 -16.33
CA LEU A 70 -14.86 7.65 -17.45
C LEU A 70 -15.55 8.12 -18.72
N ARG A 71 -16.73 8.73 -18.62
CA ARG A 71 -17.42 9.35 -19.75
C ARG A 71 -16.60 10.46 -20.38
N TYR A 72 -15.90 11.26 -19.57
CA TYR A 72 -15.01 12.29 -20.08
C TYR A 72 -13.73 11.71 -20.70
N HIS A 73 -13.20 10.63 -20.12
CA HIS A 73 -12.05 9.92 -20.69
C HIS A 73 -12.34 9.35 -22.09
N LEU A 74 -13.54 8.79 -22.28
CA LEU A 74 -13.99 8.31 -23.60
C LEU A 74 -14.06 9.42 -24.65
N LEU A 75 -14.42 10.64 -24.25
CA LEU A 75 -14.47 11.79 -25.16
C LEU A 75 -13.07 12.35 -25.46
N THR A 76 -12.18 12.33 -24.47
CA THR A 76 -10.84 12.95 -24.54
C THR A 76 -9.78 12.07 -23.88
N PRO A 77 -9.31 11.01 -24.56
CA PRO A 77 -8.37 10.05 -23.97
C PRO A 77 -7.00 10.68 -23.65
N ASN A 78 -6.54 11.63 -24.47
CA ASN A 78 -5.24 12.30 -24.28
C ASN A 78 -5.19 13.24 -23.07
N TYR A 79 -6.34 13.66 -22.55
CA TYR A 79 -6.41 14.63 -21.45
C TYR A 79 -5.60 14.17 -20.23
N ILE A 80 -5.74 12.90 -19.83
CA ILE A 80 -5.08 12.42 -18.62
C ILE A 80 -3.56 12.39 -18.75
N HIS A 81 -3.04 12.04 -19.93
CA HIS A 81 -1.61 12.02 -20.20
C HIS A 81 -1.00 13.42 -20.09
N GLU A 82 -1.67 14.44 -20.63
CA GLU A 82 -1.22 15.83 -20.51
C GLU A 82 -1.28 16.31 -19.06
N ARG A 83 -2.34 15.95 -18.31
CA ARG A 83 -2.48 16.32 -16.90
C ARG A 83 -1.41 15.69 -16.02
N LEU A 84 -1.09 14.41 -16.24
CA LEU A 84 0.00 13.73 -15.55
C LEU A 84 1.35 14.38 -15.86
N LYS A 85 1.59 14.75 -17.13
CA LYS A 85 2.81 15.47 -17.52
C LYS A 85 2.94 16.84 -16.86
N GLN A 86 1.84 17.57 -16.72
CA GLN A 86 1.80 18.87 -16.02
C GLN A 86 2.05 18.72 -14.52
N LEU A 87 1.52 17.64 -13.90
CA LEU A 87 1.70 17.36 -12.48
C LEU A 87 3.15 16.97 -12.15
N GLY A 88 3.79 16.24 -13.06
CA GLY A 88 5.16 15.76 -12.90
C GLY A 88 5.37 15.02 -11.58
N HIS A 89 6.48 15.31 -10.91
CA HIS A 89 6.84 14.74 -9.60
C HIS A 89 6.69 15.73 -8.46
N CYS A 90 5.77 16.70 -8.57
CA CYS A 90 5.53 17.71 -7.53
C CYS A 90 4.99 17.13 -6.21
N TYR A 91 4.42 15.93 -6.24
CA TYR A 91 3.83 15.25 -5.09
C TYR A 91 4.36 13.84 -4.96
N ASN A 92 4.49 13.35 -3.73
CA ASN A 92 4.94 12.00 -3.46
C ASN A 92 3.80 10.99 -3.68
N LEU A 93 2.64 11.25 -3.08
CA LEU A 93 1.43 10.47 -3.29
C LEU A 93 0.54 11.17 -4.33
N ARG A 94 0.41 10.55 -5.50
CA ARG A 94 -0.41 11.01 -6.61
C ARG A 94 -1.58 10.05 -6.80
N VAL A 95 -2.78 10.51 -6.50
CA VAL A 95 -4.00 9.70 -6.63
C VAL A 95 -4.73 10.09 -7.91
N LEU A 96 -5.05 9.12 -8.76
CA LEU A 96 -5.98 9.31 -9.86
C LEU A 96 -7.37 8.82 -9.42
N LEU A 97 -8.24 9.76 -9.06
CA LEU A 97 -9.62 9.49 -8.67
C LEU A 97 -10.52 9.41 -9.91
N VAL A 98 -10.96 8.19 -10.23
CA VAL A 98 -11.79 7.88 -11.39
C VAL A 98 -13.24 7.65 -10.97
N LEU A 99 -14.17 8.42 -11.53
CA LEU A 99 -15.60 8.20 -11.39
C LEU A 99 -16.13 7.31 -12.52
N ILE A 100 -16.71 6.17 -12.16
CA ILE A 100 -17.41 5.28 -13.09
C ILE A 100 -18.82 5.81 -13.34
N ASP A 101 -19.03 6.40 -14.51
CA ASP A 101 -20.32 6.93 -14.97
C ASP A 101 -20.75 6.35 -16.34
N VAL A 102 -20.19 5.19 -16.69
CA VAL A 102 -20.42 4.43 -17.94
C VAL A 102 -20.80 3.00 -17.59
N LYS A 103 -21.59 2.35 -18.47
CA LYS A 103 -22.08 0.97 -18.27
C LYS A 103 -20.95 -0.09 -18.34
N ASP A 104 -20.02 0.08 -19.26
CA ASP A 104 -18.95 -0.89 -19.54
C ASP A 104 -17.55 -0.28 -19.24
N PRO A 105 -17.10 -0.26 -17.97
CA PRO A 105 -15.86 0.41 -17.58
C PRO A 105 -14.60 -0.44 -17.78
N HIS A 106 -14.72 -1.74 -18.06
CA HIS A 106 -13.62 -2.70 -18.00
C HIS A 106 -12.41 -2.32 -18.88
N HIS A 107 -12.65 -1.99 -20.15
CA HIS A 107 -11.57 -1.64 -21.09
C HIS A 107 -10.86 -0.35 -20.65
N CYS A 108 -11.64 0.70 -20.35
CA CYS A 108 -11.10 1.99 -19.95
C CYS A 108 -10.32 1.90 -18.64
N LEU A 109 -10.78 1.10 -17.67
CA LEU A 109 -10.07 0.89 -16.42
C LEU A 109 -8.77 0.13 -16.63
N GLN A 110 -8.72 -0.85 -17.53
CA GLN A 110 -7.48 -1.57 -17.84
C GLN A 110 -6.43 -0.64 -18.46
N GLU A 111 -6.85 0.23 -19.38
CA GLU A 111 -5.98 1.25 -19.96
C GLU A 111 -5.50 2.24 -18.91
N LEU A 112 -6.41 2.82 -18.13
CA LEU A 112 -6.08 3.77 -17.07
C LEU A 112 -5.19 3.15 -15.97
N ALA A 113 -5.39 1.88 -15.62
CA ALA A 113 -4.54 1.16 -14.69
C ALA A 113 -3.10 1.03 -15.23
N SER A 114 -2.96 0.71 -16.51
CA SER A 114 -1.65 0.65 -17.18
C SER A 114 -0.95 2.02 -17.16
N VAL A 115 -1.69 3.09 -17.44
CA VAL A 115 -1.18 4.47 -17.37
C VAL A 115 -0.75 4.85 -15.95
N CYS A 116 -1.54 4.46 -14.94
CA CYS A 116 -1.23 4.73 -13.54
C CYS A 116 0.05 4.04 -13.09
N ILE A 117 0.24 2.77 -13.47
CA ILE A 117 1.46 2.02 -13.17
C ILE A 117 2.67 2.68 -13.80
N LEU A 118 2.60 3.06 -15.08
CA LEU A 118 3.72 3.70 -15.78
C LEU A 118 4.06 5.10 -15.24
N SER A 119 3.09 5.79 -14.64
CA SER A 119 3.24 7.16 -14.13
C SER A 119 3.41 7.22 -12.60
N ASP A 120 3.63 6.08 -11.94
CA ASP A 120 3.70 5.94 -10.48
C ASP A 120 2.54 6.67 -9.77
N CYS A 121 1.31 6.41 -10.21
CA CYS A 121 0.10 6.97 -9.65
C CYS A 121 -0.78 5.86 -9.05
N THR A 122 -1.46 6.16 -7.96
CA THR A 122 -2.44 5.25 -7.35
C THR A 122 -3.81 5.46 -8.00
N LEU A 123 -4.32 4.44 -8.69
CA LEU A 123 -5.67 4.45 -9.23
C LEU A 123 -6.69 4.23 -8.10
N MET A 124 -7.61 5.17 -7.92
CA MET A 124 -8.73 5.06 -6.99
C MET A 124 -10.03 5.19 -7.76
N VAL A 125 -10.90 4.20 -7.64
CA VAL A 125 -12.14 4.11 -8.41
C VAL A 125 -13.32 4.38 -7.50
N ALA A 126 -14.28 5.19 -7.96
CA ALA A 126 -15.53 5.48 -7.27
C ALA A 126 -16.72 5.23 -8.20
N PHE A 127 -17.79 4.64 -7.66
CA PHE A 127 -19.04 4.36 -8.38
C PHE A 127 -20.09 5.47 -8.18
N SER A 128 -19.81 6.43 -7.30
CA SER A 128 -20.68 7.58 -7.07
C SER A 128 -19.88 8.83 -6.69
N PRO A 129 -20.42 10.04 -6.94
CA PRO A 129 -19.78 11.28 -6.51
C PRO A 129 -19.71 11.41 -4.98
N GLU A 130 -20.62 10.74 -4.25
CA GLU A 130 -20.61 10.69 -2.79
C GLU A 130 -19.40 9.90 -2.26
N GLU A 131 -19.18 8.71 -2.82
CA GLU A 131 -18.04 7.86 -2.51
C GLU A 131 -16.71 8.56 -2.84
N ALA A 132 -16.65 9.21 -4.01
CA ALA A 132 -15.50 10.01 -4.41
C ALA A 132 -15.17 11.13 -3.39
N GLY A 133 -16.20 11.83 -2.89
CA GLY A 133 -16.04 12.83 -1.83
C GLY A 133 -15.52 12.21 -0.53
N ARG A 134 -16.05 11.06 -0.14
CA ARG A 134 -15.61 10.31 1.05
C ARG A 134 -14.15 9.89 0.97
N TYR A 135 -13.66 9.51 -0.21
CA TYR A 135 -12.23 9.20 -0.41
C TYR A 135 -11.34 10.42 -0.20
N LEU A 136 -11.70 11.58 -0.74
CA LEU A 136 -10.94 12.82 -0.53
C LEU A 136 -10.89 13.20 0.96
N GLU A 137 -12.01 13.11 1.67
CA GLU A 137 -12.05 13.32 3.13
C GLU A 137 -11.12 12.36 3.88
N THR A 138 -11.14 11.09 3.47
CA THR A 138 -10.32 10.04 4.06
C THR A 138 -8.86 10.38 3.87
N TYR A 139 -8.40 10.61 2.65
CA TYR A 139 -7.01 10.99 2.38
C TYR A 139 -6.55 12.19 3.18
N LYS A 140 -7.40 13.23 3.33
CA LYS A 140 -7.05 14.37 4.18
C LYS A 140 -6.91 13.98 5.65
N SER A 141 -7.86 13.20 6.18
CA SER A 141 -7.86 12.77 7.59
C SER A 141 -6.69 11.86 7.96
N PHE A 142 -6.08 11.19 6.97
CA PHE A 142 -4.95 10.29 7.14
C PHE A 142 -3.59 10.98 6.94
N GLU A 143 -3.53 12.26 6.56
CA GLU A 143 -2.27 13.01 6.44
C GLU A 143 -1.49 13.07 7.77
N THR A 144 -2.21 13.16 8.90
CA THR A 144 -1.62 13.31 10.24
C THR A 144 -1.53 12.00 11.02
N LYS A 145 -2.09 10.91 10.49
CA LYS A 145 -2.17 9.64 11.20
C LYS A 145 -0.89 8.83 10.98
N PRO A 146 -0.22 8.35 12.05
CA PRO A 146 0.93 7.48 11.90
C PRO A 146 0.52 6.11 11.31
N PRO A 147 1.46 5.39 10.66
CA PRO A 147 1.21 4.08 10.06
C PRO A 147 0.83 3.00 11.10
N ASP A 148 1.01 3.28 12.39
CA ASP A 148 0.71 2.38 13.51
C ASP A 148 -0.74 1.89 13.54
N LEU A 149 -1.68 2.63 12.94
CA LEU A 149 -3.07 2.20 12.80
C LEU A 149 -3.28 1.04 11.82
N ILE A 150 -2.31 0.77 10.94
CA ILE A 150 -2.33 -0.33 9.97
C ILE A 150 -1.65 -1.58 10.54
N MET A 151 -0.80 -1.43 11.56
CA MET A 151 -0.16 -2.57 12.21
C MET A 151 -1.21 -3.41 12.93
N GLU A 152 -1.11 -4.72 12.79
CA GLU A 152 -1.91 -5.66 13.56
C GLU A 152 -1.70 -5.33 15.04
N LYS A 153 -2.79 -4.99 15.74
CA LYS A 153 -2.79 -4.88 17.19
C LYS A 153 -2.65 -6.29 17.75
N THR A 154 -1.43 -6.82 17.75
CA THR A 154 -1.17 -8.11 18.36
C THR A 154 -1.46 -7.96 19.85
N GLU A 155 -2.48 -8.63 20.36
CA GLU A 155 -2.70 -8.67 21.79
C GLU A 155 -1.42 -9.21 22.45
N ALA A 156 -0.85 -8.44 23.40
CA ALA A 156 0.41 -8.77 24.05
C ALA A 156 0.31 -9.95 25.03
N ASN A 157 -0.79 -10.72 24.97
CA ASN A 157 -1.01 -11.86 25.84
C ASN A 157 -0.22 -13.06 25.31
N PHE A 158 0.85 -13.43 26.01
CA PHE A 158 1.67 -14.62 25.72
C PHE A 158 0.80 -15.87 25.47
N LEU A 159 -0.26 -16.03 26.27
CA LEU A 159 -1.23 -17.14 26.15
C LEU A 159 -1.99 -17.15 24.82
N SER A 160 -2.35 -15.98 24.29
CA SER A 160 -3.02 -15.88 22.98
C SER A 160 -2.06 -16.32 21.89
N LYS A 161 -0.87 -15.73 21.82
CA LYS A 161 0.17 -16.07 20.83
C LYS A 161 0.53 -17.55 20.85
N PHE A 162 0.61 -18.12 22.05
CA PHE A 162 0.91 -19.54 22.25
C PHE A 162 -0.23 -20.43 21.77
N THR A 163 -1.47 -20.07 22.09
CA THR A 163 -2.66 -20.79 21.65
C THR A 163 -2.82 -20.69 20.13
N ASP A 164 -2.58 -19.53 19.53
CA ASP A 164 -2.65 -19.30 18.09
C ASP A 164 -1.55 -20.10 17.35
N CYS A 165 -0.34 -20.16 17.91
CA CYS A 165 0.74 -20.99 17.39
C CYS A 165 0.39 -22.48 17.40
N LEU A 166 -0.12 -23.00 18.52
CA LEU A 166 -0.49 -24.42 18.62
C LEU A 166 -1.74 -24.76 17.79
N THR A 167 -2.70 -23.85 17.67
CA THR A 167 -3.91 -24.08 16.85
C THR A 167 -3.67 -23.95 15.34
N SER A 168 -2.49 -23.48 14.91
CA SER A 168 -2.05 -23.58 13.51
C SER A 168 -2.03 -25.03 13.00
N VAL A 169 -1.86 -25.99 13.90
CA VAL A 169 -1.95 -27.41 13.59
C VAL A 169 -3.43 -27.80 13.42
N ARG A 170 -3.82 -28.18 12.20
CA ARG A 170 -5.21 -28.52 11.78
C ARG A 170 -6.02 -29.41 12.74
N LYS A 171 -5.37 -30.19 13.62
CA LYS A 171 -6.02 -31.13 14.56
C LYS A 171 -5.95 -30.72 16.03
N ILE A 172 -5.42 -29.55 16.36
CA ILE A 172 -5.29 -29.04 17.73
C ILE A 172 -6.30 -27.93 17.96
N ASN A 173 -7.10 -28.07 18.99
CA ASN A 173 -8.06 -27.05 19.40
C ASN A 173 -7.50 -26.12 20.48
N LYS A 174 -8.18 -25.00 20.75
CA LYS A 174 -7.82 -24.06 21.84
C LYS A 174 -7.77 -24.76 23.21
N THR A 175 -8.67 -25.71 23.45
CA THR A 175 -8.68 -26.53 24.68
C THR A 175 -7.44 -27.41 24.78
N ASP A 176 -7.00 -28.00 23.66
CA ASP A 176 -5.82 -28.87 23.61
C ASP A 176 -4.54 -28.05 23.83
N ALA A 177 -4.47 -26.83 23.26
CA ALA A 177 -3.37 -25.90 23.48
C ALA A 177 -3.27 -25.45 24.95
N ALA A 178 -4.40 -25.25 25.63
CA ALA A 178 -4.43 -24.96 27.06
C ALA A 178 -3.93 -26.14 27.90
N THR A 179 -4.32 -27.37 27.56
CA THR A 179 -3.84 -28.61 28.22
C THR A 179 -2.34 -28.83 28.03
N LEU A 180 -1.82 -28.55 26.82
CA LEU A 180 -0.38 -28.62 26.54
C LEU A 180 0.39 -27.59 27.37
N LEU A 181 -0.11 -26.36 27.44
CA LEU A 181 0.51 -25.30 28.22
C LEU A 181 0.47 -25.58 29.72
N SER A 182 -0.64 -26.12 30.26
CA SER A 182 -0.73 -26.44 31.69
C SER A 182 0.20 -27.58 32.10
N THR A 183 0.47 -28.51 31.19
CA THR A 183 1.27 -29.72 31.48
C THR A 183 2.76 -29.47 31.29
N PHE A 184 3.16 -28.93 30.14
CA PHE A 184 4.58 -28.78 29.78
C PHE A 184 5.13 -27.39 30.11
N LYS A 185 4.28 -26.37 30.30
CA LYS A 185 4.60 -24.98 30.69
C LYS A 185 5.45 -24.17 29.70
N THR A 186 6.41 -24.80 29.02
CA THR A 186 7.30 -24.19 28.03
C THR A 186 7.10 -24.81 26.65
N PHE A 187 7.38 -24.04 25.60
CA PHE A 187 7.32 -24.54 24.23
C PHE A 187 8.38 -25.62 23.97
N ASP A 188 9.57 -25.46 24.53
CA ASP A 188 10.68 -26.40 24.36
C ASP A 188 10.31 -27.79 24.90
N ALA A 189 9.71 -27.85 26.10
CA ALA A 189 9.27 -29.12 26.69
C ALA A 189 8.17 -29.81 25.86
N ILE A 190 7.32 -29.05 25.15
CA ILE A 190 6.32 -29.60 24.23
C ILE A 190 7.00 -30.16 22.98
N SER A 191 8.04 -29.48 22.48
CA SER A 191 8.76 -29.91 21.28
C SER A 191 9.56 -31.19 21.48
N GLU A 192 10.06 -31.41 22.71
CA GLU A 192 10.80 -32.62 23.12
C GLU A 192 9.90 -33.75 23.63
N ALA A 193 8.59 -33.49 23.79
CA ALA A 193 7.66 -34.46 24.34
C ALA A 193 7.55 -35.74 23.49
N ASN A 194 7.60 -36.89 24.17
CA ASN A 194 7.44 -38.19 23.54
C ASN A 194 5.97 -38.48 23.18
N VAL A 195 5.77 -39.44 22.29
CA VAL A 195 4.43 -39.84 21.80
C VAL A 195 3.58 -40.38 22.95
N GLU A 196 4.25 -41.05 23.90
CA GLU A 196 3.70 -41.63 25.11
C GLU A 196 3.21 -40.52 26.06
N ASP A 197 4.03 -39.50 26.32
CA ASP A 197 3.68 -38.38 27.20
C ASP A 197 2.50 -37.56 26.65
N LEU A 198 2.47 -37.36 25.33
CA LEU A 198 1.36 -36.69 24.64
C LEU A 198 0.06 -37.52 24.68
N SER A 199 0.16 -38.85 24.77
CA SER A 199 -1.00 -39.74 24.86
C SER A 199 -1.63 -39.78 26.25
N LEU A 200 -0.90 -39.37 27.29
CA LEU A 200 -1.38 -39.26 28.67
C LEU A 200 -2.24 -38.01 28.89
N LEU A 201 -2.24 -37.06 27.94
CA LEU A 201 -3.02 -35.84 28.07
C LEU A 201 -4.52 -36.07 27.86
N PRO A 202 -5.38 -35.43 28.67
CA PRO A 202 -6.82 -35.52 28.49
C PRO A 202 -7.23 -34.94 27.13
N GLY A 203 -7.95 -35.73 26.33
CA GLY A 203 -8.46 -35.30 25.02
C GLY A 203 -7.48 -35.47 23.85
N PHE A 204 -6.28 -36.01 24.08
CA PHE A 204 -5.29 -36.33 23.04
C PHE A 204 -5.42 -37.78 22.56
N GLY A 205 -6.26 -37.97 21.54
CA GLY A 205 -6.35 -39.26 20.85
C GLY A 205 -5.13 -39.56 19.96
N PRO A 206 -4.95 -40.82 19.52
CA PRO A 206 -3.80 -41.23 18.71
C PRO A 206 -3.68 -40.46 17.39
N GLN A 207 -4.79 -39.96 16.86
CA GLN A 207 -4.79 -39.13 15.65
C GLN A 207 -4.25 -37.71 15.88
N LYS A 208 -4.47 -37.13 17.06
CA LYS A 208 -3.93 -35.82 17.45
C LYS A 208 -2.45 -35.92 17.76
N VAL A 209 -2.05 -36.95 18.53
CA VAL A 209 -0.65 -37.22 18.87
C VAL A 209 0.18 -37.48 17.61
N ARG A 210 -0.32 -38.28 16.66
CA ARG A 210 0.37 -38.49 15.37
C ARG A 210 0.51 -37.21 14.56
N ALA A 211 -0.52 -36.37 14.51
CA ALA A 211 -0.45 -35.10 13.78
C ALA A 211 0.54 -34.12 14.44
N PHE A 212 0.58 -34.08 15.78
CA PHE A 212 1.53 -33.30 16.55
C PHE A 212 2.97 -33.75 16.31
N SER A 213 3.22 -35.04 16.55
CA SER A 213 4.54 -35.66 16.41
C SER A 213 5.08 -35.57 14.99
N PHE A 214 4.22 -35.78 13.98
CA PHE A 214 4.61 -35.66 12.57
C PHE A 214 5.03 -34.24 12.20
N LEU A 215 4.33 -33.22 12.70
CA LEU A 215 4.67 -31.82 12.40
C LEU A 215 5.98 -31.44 13.09
N TYR A 216 6.10 -31.64 14.40
CA TYR A 216 7.30 -31.21 15.12
C TYR A 216 8.56 -31.98 14.71
N LYS A 217 8.47 -33.30 14.45
CA LYS A 217 9.61 -34.07 13.97
C LYS A 217 10.01 -33.72 12.53
N ARG A 218 9.07 -33.35 11.64
CA ARG A 218 9.41 -32.87 10.28
C ARG A 218 9.93 -31.44 10.29
N THR A 219 9.36 -30.56 11.10
CA THR A 219 9.77 -29.15 11.18
C THR A 219 11.14 -29.02 11.85
N CYS A 220 11.45 -29.81 12.89
CA CYS A 220 12.79 -29.85 13.48
C CYS A 220 13.85 -30.47 12.56
N PHE A 221 13.50 -31.41 11.67
CA PHE A 221 14.44 -31.92 10.66
C PHE A 221 14.78 -30.87 9.59
N TYR A 222 13.87 -29.93 9.31
CA TYR A 222 14.11 -28.81 8.40
C TYR A 222 14.81 -27.60 9.06
N LEU A 223 14.73 -27.47 10.39
CA LEU A 223 15.35 -26.37 11.14
C LEU A 223 16.74 -26.72 11.72
N GLY A 224 17.22 -27.96 11.53
CA GLY A 224 18.46 -28.47 12.10
C GLY A 224 19.69 -28.49 11.17
N TRP A 225 19.57 -28.19 9.87
CA TRP A 225 20.70 -27.99 8.95
C TRP A 225 20.64 -26.58 8.36
N PRO A 226 21.77 -25.91 8.10
CA PRO A 226 21.78 -24.52 7.66
C PRO A 226 20.95 -24.36 6.39
N THR A 227 19.87 -23.60 6.51
CA THR A 227 18.83 -23.32 5.50
C THR A 227 19.33 -22.56 4.26
N ILE A 228 20.64 -22.49 4.06
CA ILE A 228 21.26 -21.87 2.89
C ILE A 228 21.27 -22.85 1.70
N PHE A 229 21.41 -24.16 1.90
CA PHE A 229 21.56 -25.06 0.74
C PHE A 229 20.26 -25.40 0.01
N CYS A 230 19.13 -25.56 0.71
CA CYS A 230 17.92 -26.05 0.05
C CYS A 230 17.16 -24.99 -0.77
N TRP A 231 17.26 -23.71 -0.39
CA TRP A 231 16.68 -22.60 -1.15
C TRP A 231 17.57 -22.17 -2.30
N VAL A 232 18.89 -22.23 -2.15
CA VAL A 232 19.81 -21.93 -3.24
C VAL A 232 19.71 -22.99 -4.32
N ASP A 233 19.59 -24.27 -3.99
CA ASP A 233 19.40 -25.31 -5.01
C ASP A 233 18.05 -25.20 -5.75
N LEU A 234 16.95 -24.91 -5.04
CA LEU A 234 15.65 -24.73 -5.71
C LEU A 234 15.62 -23.46 -6.57
N PHE A 235 16.26 -22.38 -6.11
CA PHE A 235 16.33 -21.11 -6.85
C PHE A 235 17.29 -21.20 -8.04
N LEU A 236 18.42 -21.88 -7.89
CA LEU A 236 19.40 -22.08 -8.96
C LEU A 236 18.88 -23.07 -10.02
N HIS A 237 18.14 -24.10 -9.62
CA HIS A 237 17.52 -25.03 -10.58
C HIS A 237 16.39 -24.37 -11.36
N VAL A 238 15.59 -23.50 -10.73
CA VAL A 238 14.57 -22.67 -11.39
C VAL A 238 15.20 -21.62 -12.31
N LEU A 239 16.30 -20.97 -11.89
CA LEU A 239 17.02 -20.04 -12.76
C LEU A 239 17.69 -20.74 -13.95
N LEU A 240 18.31 -21.92 -13.75
CA LEU A 240 18.91 -22.68 -14.84
C LEU A 240 17.86 -23.15 -15.85
N THR A 241 16.70 -23.63 -15.38
CA THR A 241 15.61 -24.04 -16.29
C THR A 241 15.01 -22.84 -17.03
N MET A 242 14.88 -21.68 -16.38
CA MET A 242 14.44 -20.44 -17.05
C MET A 242 15.46 -19.93 -18.07
N CYS A 243 16.77 -20.00 -17.78
CA CYS A 243 17.81 -19.64 -18.74
C CYS A 243 17.85 -20.57 -19.95
N VAL A 244 17.76 -21.90 -19.73
CA VAL A 244 17.74 -22.87 -20.83
C VAL A 244 16.51 -22.68 -21.72
N LEU A 245 15.33 -22.44 -21.13
CA LEU A 245 14.11 -22.17 -21.90
C LEU A 245 14.18 -20.85 -22.66
N PHE A 246 14.79 -19.80 -22.09
CA PHE A 246 14.98 -18.52 -22.77
C PHE A 246 15.98 -18.61 -23.93
N SER A 247 17.07 -19.37 -23.77
CA SER A 247 18.03 -19.64 -24.85
C SER A 247 17.41 -20.48 -25.97
N SER A 248 16.58 -21.47 -25.65
CA SER A 248 15.84 -22.25 -26.65
C SER A 248 14.78 -21.41 -27.39
N PHE A 249 14.15 -20.45 -26.72
CA PHE A 249 13.19 -19.52 -27.32
C PHE A 249 13.86 -18.53 -28.29
N GLN A 250 15.02 -17.97 -27.91
CA GLN A 250 15.80 -17.10 -28.79
C GLN A 250 16.37 -17.86 -30.00
N ALA A 251 16.74 -19.13 -29.84
CA ALA A 251 17.23 -19.97 -30.95
C ALA A 251 16.15 -20.33 -31.99
N GLN A 252 14.87 -20.34 -31.62
CA GLN A 252 13.76 -20.55 -32.57
C GLN A 252 13.40 -19.27 -33.34
N ASN A 253 13.60 -18.09 -32.75
CA ASN A 253 13.23 -16.81 -33.37
C ASN A 253 14.33 -16.19 -34.27
N ASN A 254 15.50 -16.82 -34.40
CA ASN A 254 16.64 -16.27 -35.15
C ASN A 254 17.08 -17.14 -36.34
N ARG A 255 16.18 -17.95 -36.93
CA ARG A 255 16.45 -18.55 -38.25
C ARG A 255 16.29 -17.48 -39.33
N PRO A 256 17.33 -17.17 -40.13
CA PRO A 256 17.16 -16.33 -41.31
C PRO A 256 16.38 -17.10 -42.38
N ASP A 257 15.41 -16.42 -42.99
CA ASP A 257 14.67 -16.91 -44.15
C ASP A 257 15.63 -17.15 -45.33
N GLU A 258 16.01 -18.41 -45.56
CA GLU A 258 16.51 -18.85 -46.86
C GLU A 258 15.33 -18.84 -47.84
N ASN A 259 15.19 -17.76 -48.60
CA ASN A 259 14.59 -17.74 -49.94
C ASN A 259 14.84 -16.38 -50.61
N ASN A 260 16.02 -16.21 -51.22
CA ASN A 260 16.15 -15.38 -52.41
C ASN A 260 17.44 -15.68 -53.19
N VAL A 261 17.42 -16.72 -54.04
CA VAL A 261 18.08 -16.76 -55.37
C VAL A 261 17.23 -17.66 -56.27
#